data_AF-A0A8H3AJQ1-F1
#
_entry.id   AF-A0A8H3AJQ1-F1
#
_cell.length_a   1.000
_cell.length_b   1.000
_cell.length_c   1.000
_cell.angle_alpha   90.00
_cell.angle_beta   90.00
_cell.angle_gamma   90.00
#
_symmetry.space_group_name_H-M   'P 1'
#
loop_
_entity.id
_entity.type
_entity.pdbx_description
1 polymer ?
#
loop_
_entity_poly.entity_id
_entity_poly.type
_entity_poly.pdbx_seq_one_letter_code
_entity_poly.pdbx_strand_id
1 'polypeptide(L)'
;MLFTPLLALATYAAAAPAGTSSSLSSTATHTSATSVGTTTTAGAPLASPTVAYASDDLNGSYLDRYESGTPEPIIGAAGANILGPQNIPLERESPDFLAPPTTDSGSVQNVKWPMAISHNRVQDGGWARQQNVHDMSIATAMAGVDMRLKAGAI
;
A
#
# COMPACT_ATOMS: atom_id res chain seq x y z
N MET A 1 41.80 45.47 22.06
CA MET A 1 41.42 45.14 20.67
C MET A 1 40.34 44.07 20.72
N LEU A 2 39.07 44.46 20.69
CA LEU A 2 37.92 43.55 20.69
C LEU A 2 37.30 43.57 19.27
N PHE A 3 37.26 42.40 18.63
CA PHE A 3 36.64 42.20 17.32
C PHE A 3 35.32 41.44 17.51
N THR A 4 34.19 42.08 17.24
CA THR A 4 32.86 41.47 17.15
C THR A 4 32.54 41.21 15.68
N PRO A 5 32.29 39.95 15.24
CA PRO A 5 31.72 39.71 13.92
C PRO A 5 30.19 39.79 13.96
N LEU A 6 29.64 40.72 13.19
CA LEU A 6 28.20 40.94 12.95
C LEU A 6 27.68 39.83 12.01
N LEU A 7 26.72 39.04 12.49
CA LEU A 7 26.04 37.99 11.72
C LEU A 7 24.91 38.60 10.87
N ALA A 8 25.05 38.59 9.55
CA ALA A 8 24.01 39.05 8.62
C ALA A 8 23.03 37.90 8.31
N LEU A 9 21.80 38.03 8.78
CA LEU A 9 20.70 37.09 8.52
C LEU A 9 19.89 37.61 7.33
N ALA A 10 20.02 36.99 6.15
CA ALA A 10 19.21 37.33 4.99
C ALA A 10 17.87 36.61 5.07
N THR A 11 16.78 37.36 5.30
CA THR A 11 15.41 36.85 5.26
C THR A 11 14.94 36.77 3.81
N TYR A 12 14.71 35.55 3.32
CA TYR A 12 14.06 35.32 2.03
C TYR A 12 12.55 35.18 2.27
N ALA A 13 11.77 36.16 1.83
CA ALA A 13 10.32 36.14 1.86
C ALA A 13 9.80 35.77 0.45
N ALA A 14 9.23 34.58 0.31
CA ALA A 14 8.47 34.18 -0.88
C ALA A 14 6.98 34.13 -0.51
N ALA A 15 6.21 35.06 -1.06
CA ALA A 15 4.75 35.05 -0.98
C ALA A 15 4.19 34.04 -1.99
N ALA A 16 3.50 33.00 -1.52
CA ALA A 16 2.73 32.10 -2.37
C ALA A 16 1.25 32.53 -2.40
N PRO A 17 0.57 32.49 -3.56
CA PRO A 17 -0.81 32.94 -3.69
C PRO A 17 -1.79 31.97 -3.02
N ALA A 18 -2.80 32.52 -2.35
CA ALA A 18 -3.93 31.81 -1.75
C ALA A 18 -4.79 31.16 -2.85
N GLY A 19 -4.82 29.83 -2.88
CA GLY A 19 -5.79 29.06 -3.67
C GLY A 19 -7.04 28.81 -2.84
N THR A 20 -8.17 29.39 -3.26
CA THR A 20 -9.49 29.15 -2.68
C THR A 20 -9.94 27.72 -3.00
N SER A 21 -10.08 26.86 -1.99
CA SER A 21 -10.66 25.53 -2.12
C SER A 21 -12.17 25.66 -2.39
N SER A 22 -12.57 25.55 -3.65
CA SER A 22 -13.98 25.41 -4.04
C SER A 22 -14.44 23.98 -3.72
N SER A 23 -15.42 23.85 -2.82
CA SER A 23 -16.15 22.61 -2.56
C SER A 23 -16.94 22.19 -3.80
N LEU A 24 -16.53 21.11 -4.45
CA LEU A 24 -17.32 20.47 -5.50
C LEU A 24 -18.29 19.47 -4.86
N SER A 25 -19.51 19.94 -4.58
CA SER A 25 -20.65 19.07 -4.30
C SER A 25 -21.16 18.47 -5.61
N SER A 26 -20.84 17.21 -5.89
CA SER A 26 -21.42 16.47 -7.01
C SER A 26 -22.72 15.79 -6.57
N THR A 27 -23.84 16.49 -6.68
CA THR A 27 -25.16 15.86 -6.72
C THR A 27 -25.43 15.44 -8.16
N ALA A 28 -25.15 14.17 -8.50
CA ALA A 28 -25.55 13.62 -9.78
C ALA A 28 -27.04 13.24 -9.73
N THR A 29 -27.89 14.11 -10.28
CA THR A 29 -29.27 13.78 -10.64
C THR A 29 -29.26 12.99 -11.95
N HIS A 30 -29.61 11.70 -11.88
CA HIS A 30 -29.83 10.89 -13.08
C HIS A 30 -31.19 11.23 -13.69
N THR A 31 -31.23 12.15 -14.65
CA THR A 31 -32.39 12.36 -15.52
C THR A 31 -32.06 11.83 -16.90
N SER A 32 -32.48 10.60 -17.19
CA SER A 32 -32.36 10.02 -18.54
C SER A 32 -33.68 10.18 -19.28
N ALA A 33 -33.70 11.04 -20.29
CA ALA A 33 -34.74 11.04 -21.31
C ALA A 33 -34.13 11.37 -22.68
N THR A 34 -34.03 10.37 -23.55
CA THR A 34 -34.07 10.55 -25.01
C THR A 34 -34.60 9.25 -25.61
N SER A 35 -35.78 9.33 -26.20
CA SER A 35 -36.42 8.26 -26.97
C SER A 35 -35.86 8.24 -28.40
N VAL A 36 -35.27 7.12 -28.82
CA VAL A 36 -34.94 6.83 -30.23
C VAL A 36 -35.54 5.48 -30.61
N GLY A 37 -36.15 5.45 -31.79
CA GLY A 37 -37.14 4.47 -32.24
C GLY A 37 -36.67 3.03 -32.44
N THR A 38 -37.68 2.17 -32.57
CA THR A 38 -37.68 0.71 -32.58
C THR A 38 -37.09 0.06 -33.83
N THR A 39 -36.11 -0.82 -33.64
CA THR A 39 -35.86 -2.01 -34.46
C THR A 39 -35.51 -3.18 -33.54
N THR A 40 -36.46 -4.07 -33.28
CA THR A 40 -36.25 -5.25 -32.43
C THR A 40 -35.81 -6.44 -33.28
N THR A 41 -34.50 -6.63 -33.43
CA THR A 41 -33.99 -8.00 -33.64
C THR A 41 -34.01 -8.66 -32.26
N ALA A 42 -34.73 -9.77 -32.10
CA ALA A 42 -34.75 -10.52 -30.86
C ALA A 42 -33.35 -11.12 -30.61
N GLY A 43 -32.50 -10.37 -29.94
CA GLY A 43 -31.19 -10.82 -29.49
C GLY A 43 -31.34 -11.89 -28.43
N ALA A 44 -30.36 -12.79 -28.35
CA ALA A 44 -30.25 -13.77 -27.27
C ALA A 44 -30.38 -13.06 -25.90
N PRO A 45 -30.97 -13.72 -24.88
CA PRO A 45 -31.10 -13.12 -23.56
C PRO A 45 -29.72 -12.71 -23.04
N LEU A 46 -29.63 -11.49 -22.49
CA LEU A 46 -28.43 -10.99 -21.85
C LEU A 46 -28.03 -11.95 -20.73
N ALA A 47 -26.73 -12.30 -20.68
CA ALA A 47 -26.21 -13.14 -19.60
C ALA A 47 -26.45 -12.44 -18.26
N SER A 48 -27.04 -13.17 -17.31
CA SER A 48 -27.29 -12.71 -15.94
C SER A 48 -26.45 -13.56 -14.99
N PRO A 49 -25.85 -12.97 -13.94
CA PRO A 49 -24.94 -13.70 -13.08
C PRO A 49 -25.70 -14.67 -12.17
N THR A 50 -25.04 -15.76 -11.78
CA THR A 50 -25.59 -16.74 -10.83
C THR A 50 -25.42 -16.31 -9.37
N VAL A 51 -24.51 -15.36 -9.11
CA VAL A 51 -24.24 -14.78 -7.78
C VAL A 51 -24.35 -13.26 -7.88
N ALA A 52 -24.68 -12.59 -6.79
CA ALA A 52 -24.65 -11.13 -6.73
C ALA A 52 -23.28 -10.60 -7.19
N TYR A 53 -23.29 -9.48 -7.91
CA TYR A 53 -22.06 -8.80 -8.31
C TYR A 53 -21.25 -8.40 -7.08
N ALA A 54 -19.92 -8.39 -7.21
CA ALA A 54 -19.05 -7.81 -6.21
C ALA A 54 -19.40 -6.33 -6.01
N SER A 55 -19.13 -5.78 -4.82
CA SER A 55 -19.33 -4.34 -4.59
C SER A 55 -18.42 -3.53 -5.52
N ASP A 56 -18.96 -2.44 -6.07
CA ASP A 56 -18.20 -1.43 -6.81
C ASP A 56 -17.47 -0.45 -5.87
N ASP A 57 -17.60 -0.62 -4.55
CA ASP A 57 -16.89 0.18 -3.56
C ASP A 57 -15.37 -0.05 -3.68
N LEU A 58 -14.65 0.98 -4.10
CA LEU A 58 -13.20 0.95 -4.18
C LEU A 58 -12.61 0.75 -2.77
N ASN A 59 -11.74 -0.25 -2.63
CA ASN A 59 -10.92 -0.36 -1.44
C ASN A 59 -9.96 0.83 -1.40
N GLY A 60 -10.00 1.64 -0.33
CA GLY A 60 -9.12 2.80 -0.20
C GLY A 60 -7.65 2.39 -0.11
N SER A 61 -6.75 3.15 -0.72
CA SER A 61 -5.30 2.98 -0.51
C SER A 61 -4.89 3.66 0.80
N TYR A 62 -4.30 2.89 1.72
CA TYR A 62 -3.81 3.40 3.00
C TYR A 62 -2.32 3.79 2.98
N LEU A 63 -1.63 3.58 1.85
CA LEU A 63 -0.20 3.91 1.67
C LEU A 63 0.09 5.37 2.04
N ASP A 64 -0.56 6.33 1.39
CA ASP A 64 -0.30 7.77 1.62
C ASP A 64 -0.59 8.22 3.06
N ARG A 65 -1.59 7.59 3.68
CA ARG A 65 -1.97 7.86 5.08
C ARG A 65 -0.88 7.40 6.05
N TYR A 66 -0.31 6.23 5.82
CA TYR A 66 0.71 5.65 6.70
C TYR A 66 2.10 6.24 6.47
N GLU A 67 2.36 6.82 5.30
CA GLU A 67 3.62 7.52 5.03
C GLU A 67 3.78 8.81 5.84
N SER A 68 2.67 9.49 6.16
CA SER A 68 2.67 10.80 6.83
C SER A 68 2.29 10.76 8.30
N GLY A 69 1.78 9.64 8.80
CA GLY A 69 1.30 9.47 10.18
C GLY A 69 1.72 8.15 10.82
N THR A 70 1.23 7.93 12.03
CA THR A 70 1.34 6.62 12.71
C THR A 70 0.35 5.66 12.07
N PRO A 71 0.78 4.52 11.50
CA PRO A 71 -0.12 3.51 10.98
C PRO A 71 -1.03 2.97 12.08
N GLU A 72 -2.33 2.91 11.81
CA GLU A 72 -3.31 2.38 12.74
C GLU A 72 -4.29 1.48 11.96
N PRO A 73 -4.72 0.33 12.51
CA PRO A 73 -5.60 -0.62 11.84
C PRO A 73 -7.06 -0.15 11.91
N ILE A 74 -7.35 1.01 11.31
CA ILE A 74 -8.67 1.64 11.29
C ILE A 74 -9.12 1.80 9.83
N ILE A 75 -10.23 1.13 9.50
CA ILE A 75 -10.85 1.10 8.17
C ILE A 75 -12.26 1.66 8.28
N GLY A 76 -12.44 2.94 7.95
CA GLY A 76 -13.72 3.61 8.10
C GLY A 76 -14.18 3.60 9.56
N ALA A 77 -15.29 2.91 9.84
CA ALA A 77 -15.83 2.74 11.20
C ALA A 77 -15.33 1.47 11.92
N ALA A 78 -14.57 0.60 11.23
CA ALA A 78 -14.03 -0.63 11.79
C ALA A 78 -12.60 -0.44 12.31
N GLY A 79 -12.20 -1.29 13.25
CA GLY A 79 -10.85 -1.27 13.84
C GLY A 79 -10.74 -0.41 15.10
N ALA A 80 -9.51 -0.23 15.58
CA ALA A 80 -9.19 0.54 16.78
C ALA A 80 -7.71 0.98 16.77
N ASN A 81 -7.34 1.87 17.68
CA ASN A 81 -5.94 2.26 17.86
C ASN A 81 -5.13 1.17 18.58
N ILE A 82 -3.85 1.04 18.26
CA ILE A 82 -2.93 0.14 18.92
C ILE A 82 -2.41 0.80 20.20
N LEU A 83 -2.69 0.18 21.35
CA LEU A 83 -2.25 0.66 22.67
C LEU A 83 -0.83 0.21 23.06
N GLY A 84 -0.29 -0.80 22.36
CA GLY A 84 1.03 -1.37 22.63
C GLY A 84 2.16 -0.69 21.85
N PRO A 85 3.43 -1.08 22.08
CA PRO A 85 4.55 -0.67 21.25
C PRO A 85 4.35 -1.14 19.80
N GLN A 86 4.62 -0.24 18.85
CA GLN A 86 4.46 -0.47 17.41
C GLN A 86 5.82 -0.47 16.71
N ASN A 87 5.94 -1.18 15.59
CA ASN A 87 7.10 -1.09 14.71
C ASN A 87 6.73 -0.28 13.47
N ILE A 88 6.67 1.05 13.64
CA ILE A 88 6.20 2.00 12.63
C ILE A 88 6.86 1.81 11.26
N PRO A 89 8.21 1.65 11.14
CA PRO A 89 8.82 1.42 9.84
C PRO A 89 8.29 0.17 9.14
N LEU A 90 8.11 -0.93 9.86
CA LEU A 90 7.66 -2.19 9.27
C LEU A 90 6.17 -2.16 8.89
N GLU A 91 5.35 -1.46 9.69
CA GLU A 91 3.93 -1.27 9.40
C GLU A 91 3.71 -0.41 8.15
N ARG A 92 4.57 0.60 7.93
CA ARG A 92 4.56 1.41 6.70
C ARG A 92 4.93 0.63 5.45
N GLU A 93 5.85 -0.33 5.57
CA GLU A 93 6.22 -1.21 4.44
C GLU A 93 5.09 -2.16 4.02
N SER A 94 4.04 -2.32 4.83
CA SER A 94 2.97 -3.29 4.57
C SER A 94 1.61 -2.79 5.10
N PRO A 95 1.07 -1.69 4.56
CA PRO A 95 -0.20 -1.10 5.01
C PRO A 95 -1.36 -2.09 4.94
N ASP A 96 -1.43 -2.88 3.88
CA ASP A 96 -2.54 -3.82 3.64
C ASP A 96 -2.50 -5.04 4.58
N PHE A 97 -1.37 -5.30 5.24
CA PHE A 97 -1.32 -6.29 6.32
C PHE A 97 -1.88 -5.74 7.63
N LEU A 98 -1.77 -4.43 7.85
CA LEU A 98 -2.29 -3.76 9.05
C LEU A 98 -3.79 -3.44 8.90
N ALA A 99 -4.19 -2.93 7.74
CA ALA A 99 -5.56 -2.61 7.38
C ALA A 99 -5.91 -3.32 6.06
N PRO A 100 -6.37 -4.59 6.12
CA PRO A 100 -6.65 -5.37 4.93
C PRO A 100 -7.86 -4.84 4.15
N PRO A 101 -7.95 -5.14 2.84
CA PRO A 101 -9.15 -4.88 2.07
C PRO A 101 -10.40 -5.52 2.67
N THR A 102 -11.55 -4.87 2.50
CA THR A 102 -12.85 -5.38 3.00
C THR A 102 -13.28 -6.71 2.38
N THR A 103 -12.66 -7.09 1.25
CA THR A 103 -12.89 -8.36 0.55
C THR A 103 -12.09 -9.54 1.12
N ASP A 104 -11.07 -9.28 1.95
CA ASP A 104 -10.24 -10.34 2.52
C ASP A 104 -11.00 -11.09 3.61
N SER A 105 -10.91 -12.41 3.60
CA SER A 105 -11.65 -13.25 4.54
C SER A 105 -10.98 -14.60 4.79
N GLY A 106 -11.31 -15.19 5.94
CA GLY A 106 -10.81 -16.51 6.33
C GLY A 106 -9.40 -16.49 6.91
N SER A 107 -8.83 -17.70 7.06
CA SER A 107 -7.47 -17.89 7.54
C SER A 107 -6.61 -18.41 6.39
N VAL A 108 -5.65 -17.58 5.97
CA VAL A 108 -4.67 -17.91 4.91
C VAL A 108 -3.29 -17.99 5.54
N GLN A 109 -2.49 -18.96 5.12
CA GLN A 109 -1.10 -19.08 5.58
C GLN A 109 -0.26 -17.89 5.10
N ASN A 110 0.78 -17.51 5.85
CA ASN A 110 1.63 -16.40 5.46
C ASN A 110 2.38 -16.69 4.15
N VAL A 111 2.26 -15.77 3.19
CA VAL A 111 2.87 -15.84 1.85
C VAL A 111 4.02 -14.86 1.65
N LYS A 112 4.35 -14.04 2.66
CA LYS A 112 5.37 -13.01 2.58
C LYS A 112 6.50 -13.27 3.57
N TRP A 113 7.72 -13.37 3.05
CA TRP A 113 8.93 -13.42 3.86
C TRP A 113 10.00 -12.50 3.26
N PRO A 114 10.36 -11.39 3.93
CA PRO A 114 11.42 -10.52 3.45
C PRO A 114 12.80 -11.17 3.62
N MET A 115 13.59 -11.24 2.55
CA MET A 115 14.98 -11.70 2.64
C MET A 115 15.82 -10.85 3.61
N ALA A 116 15.40 -9.61 3.91
CA ALA A 116 16.05 -8.71 4.86
C ALA A 116 16.13 -9.25 6.29
N ILE A 117 15.17 -10.07 6.70
CA ILE A 117 15.15 -10.70 8.03
C ILE A 117 15.72 -12.13 8.03
N SER A 118 16.15 -12.62 6.87
CA SER A 118 16.77 -13.95 6.75
C SER A 118 18.23 -13.91 7.22
N HIS A 119 18.68 -15.00 7.85
CA HIS A 119 20.08 -15.11 8.27
C HIS A 119 21.03 -15.01 7.06
N ASN A 120 22.01 -14.11 7.15
CA ASN A 120 22.99 -13.90 6.10
C ASN A 120 24.32 -14.58 6.44
N ARG A 121 24.71 -15.57 5.63
CA ARG A 121 26.02 -16.22 5.73
C ARG A 121 27.04 -15.38 4.97
N VAL A 122 27.86 -14.63 5.70
CA VAL A 122 28.95 -13.84 5.15
C VAL A 122 30.23 -14.67 5.13
N GLN A 123 30.97 -14.64 4.03
CA GLN A 123 32.20 -15.41 3.81
C GLN A 123 33.25 -14.56 3.08
N ASP A 124 34.48 -15.05 3.04
CA ASP A 124 35.49 -14.47 2.15
C ASP A 124 35.04 -14.61 0.70
N GLY A 125 34.99 -13.48 -0.01
CA GLY A 125 34.51 -13.43 -1.38
C GLY A 125 33.01 -13.17 -1.55
N GLY A 126 32.17 -13.16 -0.50
CA GLY A 126 30.73 -12.90 -0.72
C GLY A 126 29.81 -13.08 0.47
N TRP A 127 28.51 -13.13 0.19
CA TRP A 127 27.47 -13.48 1.16
C TRP A 127 26.32 -14.22 0.49
N ALA A 128 25.57 -14.99 1.28
CA ALA A 128 24.35 -15.65 0.83
C ALA A 128 23.32 -15.73 1.97
N ARG A 129 22.06 -15.47 1.65
CA ARG A 129 20.89 -15.66 2.52
C ARG A 129 19.83 -16.46 1.80
N GLN A 130 18.99 -17.17 2.55
CA GLN A 130 18.02 -18.11 1.98
C GLN A 130 16.65 -17.97 2.62
N GLN A 131 15.64 -18.40 1.87
CA GLN A 131 14.28 -18.60 2.33
C GLN A 131 13.86 -20.03 1.96
N ASN A 132 13.46 -20.82 2.94
CA ASN A 132 13.04 -22.20 2.76
C ASN A 132 11.72 -22.51 3.51
N VAL A 133 11.36 -23.79 3.61
CA VAL A 133 10.12 -24.25 4.27
C VAL A 133 10.05 -23.91 5.77
N HIS A 134 11.19 -23.67 6.44
CA HIS A 134 11.22 -23.24 7.84
C HIS A 134 10.85 -21.77 7.99
N ASP A 135 11.18 -20.94 6.99
CA ASP A 135 10.87 -19.52 6.97
C ASP A 135 9.46 -19.27 6.38
N MET A 136 9.11 -19.98 5.32
CA MET A 136 7.84 -19.86 4.61
C MET A 136 7.27 -21.24 4.27
N SER A 137 6.54 -21.81 5.23
CA SER A 137 6.03 -23.19 5.17
C SER A 137 5.05 -23.48 4.04
N ILE A 138 4.38 -22.46 3.50
CA ILE A 138 3.49 -22.63 2.33
C ILE A 138 4.27 -22.96 1.04
N ALA A 139 5.55 -22.58 0.94
CA ALA A 139 6.39 -22.86 -0.22
C ALA A 139 7.15 -24.18 -0.07
N THR A 140 6.43 -25.31 -0.19
CA THR A 140 7.03 -26.65 -0.04
C THR A 140 7.77 -27.12 -1.29
N ALA A 141 7.41 -26.63 -2.46
CA ALA A 141 7.97 -27.07 -3.74
C ALA A 141 9.20 -26.27 -4.19
N MET A 142 9.53 -25.15 -3.53
CA MET A 142 10.58 -24.22 -3.95
C MET A 142 11.27 -23.56 -2.76
N ALA A 143 12.52 -23.14 -2.96
CA ALA A 143 13.28 -22.33 -2.02
C ALA A 143 14.05 -21.25 -2.79
N GLY A 144 14.30 -20.11 -2.15
CA GLY A 144 15.01 -18.97 -2.74
C GLY A 144 16.36 -18.73 -2.06
N VAL A 145 17.38 -18.39 -2.84
CA VAL A 145 18.69 -17.94 -2.34
C VAL A 145 19.03 -16.61 -3.00
N ASP A 146 19.44 -15.65 -2.18
CA ASP A 146 20.02 -14.37 -2.61
C ASP A 146 21.52 -14.40 -2.25
N MET A 147 22.38 -14.33 -3.26
CA MET A 147 23.83 -14.48 -3.12
C MET A 147 24.56 -13.38 -3.89
N ARG A 148 25.67 -12.93 -3.30
CA ARG A 148 26.56 -11.94 -3.91
C ARG A 148 28.02 -12.39 -3.81
N LEU A 149 28.71 -12.46 -4.96
CA LEU A 149 30.13 -12.84 -5.09
C LEU A 149 31.01 -11.68 -5.58
N LYS A 150 32.10 -11.39 -4.89
CA LYS A 150 33.14 -10.43 -5.30
C LYS A 150 33.81 -10.92 -6.60
N ALA A 151 34.45 -10.00 -7.33
CA ALA A 151 35.16 -10.38 -8.55
C ALA A 151 36.24 -11.43 -8.25
N GLY A 152 36.26 -12.52 -9.02
CA GLY A 152 37.19 -13.64 -8.83
C GLY A 152 36.84 -14.59 -7.67
N ALA A 153 35.73 -14.36 -6.96
CA ALA A 153 35.23 -15.30 -5.94
C ALA A 153 34.47 -16.46 -6.57
N ILE A 154 34.57 -17.64 -5.95
CA ILE A 154 33.94 -18.90 -6.36
C ILE A 154 33.24 -19.49 -5.14
#